data_AF-F8U1X1-F1
#
_entry.id   AF-F8U1X1-F1
#
_cell.length_a   1.000
_cell.length_b   1.000
_cell.length_c   1.000
_cell.angle_alpha   90.00
_cell.angle_beta   90.00
_cell.angle_gamma   90.00
#
_symmetry.space_group_name_H-M   'P 1'
#
loop_
_entity.id
_entity.type
_entity.pdbx_description
1 polymer ?
#
loop_
_entity_poly.entity_id
_entity_poly.type
_entity_poly.pdbx_seq_one_letter_code
_entity_poly.pdbx_strand_id
1 'polypeptide(L)'
;VSCLVADAFIWFAADMAAEMGVAWLPFWTAGPNSLSTHVYTDEIREKIGVSGIQGREDELLNFIPGMSKVRFRDLQEGIVFGNLNSLFSRMLHRMGQVLPKATAVFINSFEELDDSLTNDLKSKLKTYLNIGPFNLITPPPVVPNTTGCLQWLKERKPTSVV
;
A
#
# COMPACT_ATOMS: atom_id res chain seq x y z
N VAL A 1 -9.10 -26.07 0.68
CA VAL A 1 -8.84 -24.67 1.09
C VAL A 1 -10.18 -24.05 1.47
N SER A 2 -10.29 -23.34 2.59
CA SER A 2 -11.54 -22.70 3.07
C SER A 2 -11.48 -21.17 3.06
N CYS A 3 -10.28 -20.59 2.93
CA CYS A 3 -10.01 -19.18 2.82
C CYS A 3 -8.68 -19.00 2.07
N LEU A 4 -8.56 -17.95 1.26
CA LEU A 4 -7.33 -17.63 0.53
C LEU A 4 -6.77 -16.29 1.03
N VAL A 5 -5.70 -16.38 1.81
CA VAL A 5 -4.85 -15.23 2.17
C VAL A 5 -3.71 -15.15 1.17
N ALA A 6 -3.47 -13.97 0.61
CA ALA A 6 -2.38 -13.73 -0.33
C ALA A 6 -1.87 -12.30 -0.19
N ASP A 7 -0.65 -12.02 -0.64
CA ASP A 7 -0.21 -10.65 -0.85
C ASP A 7 -1.16 -9.96 -1.85
N ALA A 8 -1.48 -8.69 -1.63
CA ALA A 8 -2.33 -7.90 -2.52
C ALA A 8 -1.79 -7.86 -3.97
N PHE A 9 -0.47 -8.02 -4.17
CA PHE A 9 0.14 -8.13 -5.49
C PHE A 9 -0.27 -9.39 -6.26
N ILE A 10 -0.91 -10.36 -5.61
CA ILE A 10 -1.43 -11.56 -6.28
C ILE A 10 -2.89 -11.30 -6.67
N TRP A 11 -3.14 -10.34 -7.57
CA TRP A 11 -4.50 -9.88 -7.91
C TRP A 11 -5.43 -10.99 -8.41
N PHE A 12 -4.88 -11.98 -9.12
CA PHE A 12 -5.62 -13.13 -9.65
C PHE A 12 -6.01 -14.14 -8.55
N ALA A 13 -5.51 -13.97 -7.31
CA ALA A 13 -6.02 -14.71 -6.16
C ALA A 13 -7.52 -14.46 -5.94
N ALA A 14 -8.05 -13.32 -6.39
CA ALA A 14 -9.48 -13.06 -6.40
C ALA A 14 -10.25 -14.08 -7.25
N ASP A 15 -9.76 -14.36 -8.47
CA ASP A 15 -10.39 -15.30 -9.40
C ASP A 15 -10.22 -16.75 -8.87
N MET A 16 -9.04 -17.09 -8.35
CA MET A 16 -8.81 -18.38 -7.70
C MET A 16 -9.78 -18.61 -6.53
N ALA A 17 -9.96 -17.61 -5.66
CA ALA A 17 -10.88 -17.71 -4.53
C ALA A 17 -12.34 -17.87 -5.00
N ALA A 18 -12.73 -17.18 -6.08
CA ALA A 18 -14.05 -17.30 -6.68
C ALA A 18 -14.29 -18.71 -7.25
N GLU A 19 -13.34 -19.25 -8.02
CA GLU A 19 -13.42 -20.62 -8.56
C GLU A 19 -13.50 -21.68 -7.46
N MET A 20 -12.79 -21.44 -6.35
CA MET A 20 -12.77 -22.34 -5.20
C MET A 20 -13.96 -22.14 -4.25
N GLY A 21 -14.77 -21.08 -4.45
CA GLY A 21 -15.90 -20.74 -3.58
C GLY A 21 -15.49 -20.34 -2.16
N VAL A 22 -14.34 -19.67 -1.99
CA VAL A 22 -13.79 -19.28 -0.67
C VAL A 22 -13.62 -17.76 -0.54
N ALA A 23 -13.47 -17.28 0.70
CA ALA A 23 -13.14 -15.88 0.95
C ALA A 23 -11.72 -15.54 0.45
N TRP A 24 -11.56 -14.33 -0.08
CA TRP A 24 -10.25 -13.76 -0.44
C TRP A 24 -9.90 -12.61 0.52
N LEU A 25 -8.76 -12.75 1.18
CA LEU A 25 -8.23 -11.81 2.17
C LEU A 25 -6.83 -11.35 1.74
N PRO A 26 -6.73 -10.32 0.88
CA PRO A 26 -5.44 -9.78 0.47
C PRO A 26 -4.76 -8.97 1.59
N PHE A 27 -3.45 -9.17 1.72
CA PHE A 27 -2.59 -8.40 2.61
C PHE A 27 -1.87 -7.29 1.84
N TRP A 28 -2.13 -6.03 2.19
CA TRP A 28 -1.29 -4.91 1.75
C TRP A 28 -0.13 -4.70 2.72
N THR A 29 1.09 -4.92 2.24
CA THR A 29 2.29 -4.94 3.08
C THR A 29 2.88 -3.56 3.36
N ALA A 30 2.54 -2.58 2.51
CA ALA A 30 3.04 -1.21 2.59
C ALA A 30 2.06 -0.27 3.33
N GLY A 31 2.24 1.05 3.17
CA GLY A 31 1.42 2.07 3.85
C GLY A 31 0.08 2.35 3.15
N PRO A 32 -0.89 2.93 3.87
CA PRO A 32 -2.24 3.20 3.35
C PRO A 32 -2.25 4.24 2.22
N ASN A 33 -1.26 5.13 2.19
CA ASN A 33 -1.09 6.12 1.14
C ASN A 33 -0.91 5.46 -0.25
N SER A 34 0.01 4.51 -0.35
CA SER A 34 0.27 3.76 -1.56
C SER A 34 -0.89 2.84 -1.95
N LEU A 35 -1.61 2.26 -0.97
CA LEU A 35 -2.83 1.50 -1.23
C LEU A 35 -3.89 2.36 -1.92
N SER A 36 -4.14 3.55 -1.37
CA SER A 36 -5.12 4.49 -1.92
C SER A 36 -4.77 4.91 -3.35
N THR A 37 -3.52 5.29 -3.64
CA THR A 37 -3.15 5.67 -5.01
C THR A 37 -3.30 4.53 -6.02
N HIS A 38 -3.10 3.27 -5.60
CA HIS A 38 -3.40 2.11 -6.44
C HIS A 38 -4.90 1.88 -6.67
N VAL A 39 -5.73 2.00 -5.63
CA VAL A 39 -7.20 1.90 -5.76
C VAL A 39 -7.75 2.98 -6.69
N TYR A 40 -7.21 4.20 -6.62
CA TYR A 40 -7.60 5.35 -7.44
C TYR A 40 -6.84 5.49 -8.77
N THR A 41 -6.12 4.46 -9.22
CA THR A 41 -5.27 4.59 -10.42
C THR A 41 -6.08 5.06 -11.64
N ASP A 42 -7.32 4.60 -11.80
CA ASP A 42 -8.17 5.01 -12.91
C ASP A 42 -8.55 6.50 -12.82
N GLU A 43 -9.07 6.96 -11.68
CA GLU A 43 -9.44 8.37 -11.48
C GLU A 43 -8.24 9.32 -11.55
N ILE A 44 -7.06 8.89 -11.07
CA ILE A 44 -5.82 9.65 -11.17
C ILE A 44 -5.41 9.79 -12.64
N ARG A 45 -5.49 8.71 -13.43
CA ARG A 45 -5.19 8.74 -14.87
C ARG A 45 -6.18 9.59 -15.66
N GLU A 46 -7.46 9.59 -15.27
CA GLU A 46 -8.48 10.44 -15.90
C GLU A 46 -8.20 11.93 -15.66
N LYS A 47 -7.80 12.32 -14.45
CA LYS A 47 -7.55 13.73 -14.10
C LYS A 47 -6.19 14.25 -14.56
N ILE A 48 -5.14 13.45 -14.46
CA ILE A 48 -3.77 13.87 -14.77
C ILE A 48 -3.43 13.56 -16.24
N GLY A 49 -3.96 12.48 -16.80
CA GLY A 49 -3.51 11.89 -18.06
C GLY A 49 -2.31 10.95 -17.89
N VAL A 50 -1.99 10.20 -18.94
CA VAL A 50 -0.90 9.19 -18.99
C VAL A 50 0.26 9.59 -19.90
N SER A 51 0.24 10.81 -20.43
CA SER A 51 1.28 11.34 -21.31
C SER A 51 2.50 11.91 -20.58
N GLY A 52 2.53 11.78 -19.25
CA GLY A 52 3.56 12.32 -18.37
C GLY A 52 3.11 13.55 -17.57
N ILE A 53 3.96 13.93 -16.63
CA ILE A 53 3.73 15.03 -15.66
C ILE A 53 4.73 16.17 -15.82
N GLN A 54 5.40 16.27 -16.97
CA GLN A 54 6.43 17.28 -17.22
C GLN A 54 5.85 18.69 -17.07
N GLY A 55 6.45 19.51 -16.21
CA GLY A 55 5.99 20.85 -15.88
C GLY A 55 4.83 20.93 -14.87
N ARG A 56 4.38 19.78 -14.35
CA ARG A 56 3.30 19.65 -13.35
C ARG A 56 3.71 18.81 -12.14
N GLU A 57 5.00 18.58 -11.96
CA GLU A 57 5.56 17.67 -10.96
C GLU A 57 5.16 18.04 -9.52
N ASP A 58 4.99 19.35 -9.25
CA ASP A 58 4.63 19.88 -7.94
C ASP A 58 3.13 20.15 -7.75
N GLU A 59 2.28 19.84 -8.74
CA GLU A 59 0.83 19.90 -8.55
C GLU A 59 0.38 18.87 -7.51
N LEU A 60 -0.60 19.25 -6.69
CA LEU A 60 -1.06 18.46 -5.56
C LEU A 60 -2.15 17.46 -5.96
N LEU A 61 -2.10 16.26 -5.38
CA LEU A 61 -3.13 15.22 -5.49
C LEU A 61 -4.31 15.47 -4.53
N ASN A 62 -4.67 16.74 -4.33
CA ASN A 62 -5.66 17.18 -3.35
C ASN A 62 -7.10 16.76 -3.66
N PHE A 63 -7.33 16.23 -4.86
CA PHE A 63 -8.61 15.67 -5.28
C PHE A 63 -8.84 14.23 -4.83
N ILE A 64 -7.85 13.59 -4.18
CA ILE A 64 -7.98 12.29 -3.52
C ILE A 64 -8.00 12.53 -1.99
N PRO A 65 -9.00 12.01 -1.26
CA PRO A 65 -9.04 12.14 0.20
C PRO A 65 -7.77 11.60 0.88
N GLY A 66 -7.25 12.31 1.88
CA GLY A 66 -6.00 11.95 2.56
C GLY A 66 -4.71 12.26 1.78
N MET A 67 -4.77 12.82 0.56
CA MET A 67 -3.60 13.05 -0.30
C MET A 67 -3.27 14.53 -0.55
N SER A 68 -3.79 15.45 0.27
CA SER A 68 -3.68 16.90 0.05
C SER A 68 -2.25 17.45 0.02
N LYS A 69 -1.29 16.72 0.60
CA LYS A 69 0.13 17.08 0.63
C LYS A 69 0.99 16.33 -0.39
N VAL A 70 0.42 15.32 -1.07
CA VAL A 70 1.12 14.50 -2.05
C VAL A 70 1.17 15.26 -3.38
N ARG A 71 2.34 15.29 -4.01
CA ARG A 71 2.55 15.89 -5.33
C ARG A 71 2.51 14.83 -6.42
N PHE A 72 2.33 15.24 -7.67
CA PHE A 72 2.34 14.28 -8.79
C PHE A 72 3.67 13.53 -8.91
N ARG A 73 4.80 14.17 -8.59
CA ARG A 73 6.12 13.52 -8.55
C ARG A 73 6.25 12.44 -7.47
N ASP A 74 5.38 12.44 -6.46
CA ASP A 74 5.44 11.51 -5.33
C ASP A 74 4.65 10.20 -5.62
N LEU A 75 3.89 10.15 -6.72
CA LEU A 75 3.19 8.95 -7.15
C LEU A 75 4.19 7.84 -7.50
N GLN A 76 3.79 6.58 -7.29
CA GLN A 76 4.60 5.43 -7.67
C GLN A 76 4.71 5.28 -9.19
N GLU A 77 5.81 4.71 -9.69
CA GLU A 77 5.89 4.31 -11.10
C GLU A 77 4.75 3.35 -11.45
N GLY A 78 4.20 3.49 -12.67
CA GLY A 78 3.07 2.68 -13.12
C GLY A 78 1.70 3.32 -12.90
N ILE A 79 1.61 4.42 -12.14
CA ILE A 79 0.36 5.21 -12.01
C ILE A 79 0.20 6.12 -13.23
N VAL A 80 0.97 7.22 -13.33
CA VAL A 80 0.91 8.20 -14.44
C VAL A 80 2.24 8.41 -15.18
N PHE A 81 3.35 7.89 -14.65
CA PHE A 81 4.66 7.95 -15.27
C PHE A 81 5.44 6.62 -15.13
N GLY A 82 6.60 6.53 -15.78
CA GLY A 82 7.36 5.28 -15.91
C GLY A 82 6.81 4.39 -17.02
N ASN A 83 7.20 3.11 -17.04
CA ASN A 83 6.71 2.16 -18.03
C ASN A 83 5.31 1.62 -17.65
N LEU A 84 4.26 2.34 -18.04
CA LEU A 84 2.86 1.97 -17.77
C LEU A 84 2.44 0.64 -18.41
N ASN A 85 3.16 0.18 -19.43
CA ASN A 85 2.87 -1.06 -20.15
C ASN A 85 3.63 -2.27 -19.58
N SER A 86 4.50 -2.08 -18.60
CA SER A 86 5.24 -3.17 -17.96
C SER A 86 4.30 -4.18 -17.29
N LEU A 87 4.76 -5.43 -17.16
CA LEU A 87 4.01 -6.47 -16.44
C LEU A 87 3.62 -6.02 -15.03
N PHE A 88 4.56 -5.36 -14.33
CA PHE A 88 4.37 -4.91 -12.96
C PHE A 88 3.34 -3.78 -12.86
N SER A 89 3.39 -2.80 -13.78
CA SER A 89 2.40 -1.72 -13.83
C SER A 89 1.00 -2.23 -14.13
N ARG A 90 0.86 -3.18 -15.07
CA ARG A 90 -0.42 -3.83 -15.39
C ARG A 90 -0.93 -4.67 -14.22
N MET A 91 -0.04 -5.38 -13.54
CA MET A 91 -0.35 -6.13 -12.33
C MET A 91 -0.93 -5.18 -11.27
N LEU A 92 -0.19 -4.17 -10.83
CA LEU A 92 -0.62 -3.22 -9.79
C LEU A 92 -1.92 -2.49 -10.15
N HIS A 93 -2.10 -2.14 -11.43
CA HIS A 93 -3.34 -1.54 -11.91
C HIS A 93 -4.52 -2.51 -11.76
N ARG A 94 -4.38 -3.78 -12.17
CA ARG A 94 -5.40 -4.81 -11.97
C ARG A 94 -5.69 -5.06 -10.48
N MET A 95 -4.67 -5.06 -9.64
CA MET A 95 -4.86 -5.14 -8.19
C MET A 95 -5.76 -4.02 -7.68
N GLY A 96 -5.47 -2.76 -8.02
CA GLY A 96 -6.29 -1.62 -7.61
C GLY A 96 -7.77 -1.78 -7.99
N GLN A 97 -8.03 -2.31 -9.18
CA GLN A 97 -9.39 -2.56 -9.68
C GLN A 97 -10.11 -3.73 -8.99
N VAL A 98 -9.37 -4.73 -8.51
CA VAL A 98 -9.94 -5.98 -7.98
C VAL A 98 -10.05 -5.98 -6.46
N LEU A 99 -9.20 -5.25 -5.75
CA LEU A 99 -9.24 -5.11 -4.28
C LEU A 99 -10.62 -4.75 -3.70
N PRO A 100 -11.44 -3.85 -4.32
CA PRO A 100 -12.80 -3.58 -3.86
C PRO A 100 -13.73 -4.82 -3.80
N LYS A 101 -13.39 -5.91 -4.50
CA LYS A 101 -14.16 -7.15 -4.50
C LYS A 101 -13.81 -8.09 -3.34
N ALA A 102 -12.65 -7.91 -2.70
CA ALA A 102 -12.16 -8.76 -1.61
C ALA A 102 -13.14 -8.85 -0.44
N THR A 103 -13.07 -9.95 0.31
CA THR A 103 -13.88 -10.11 1.52
C THR A 103 -13.45 -9.09 2.58
N ALA A 104 -12.15 -8.96 2.82
CA ALA A 104 -11.55 -7.87 3.59
C ALA A 104 -10.11 -7.66 3.12
N VAL A 105 -9.68 -6.41 2.99
CA VAL A 105 -8.28 -6.05 2.78
C VAL A 105 -7.69 -5.71 4.14
N PHE A 106 -6.57 -6.33 4.49
CA PHE A 106 -5.86 -6.00 5.73
C PHE A 106 -4.48 -5.43 5.45
N ILE A 107 -3.98 -4.61 6.37
CA ILE A 107 -2.77 -3.81 6.18
C ILE A 107 -1.94 -3.75 7.47
N ASN A 108 -0.63 -3.67 7.32
CA ASN A 108 0.29 -3.42 8.43
C ASN A 108 0.39 -1.91 8.70
N SER A 109 -0.69 -1.36 9.24
CA SER A 109 -0.84 0.04 9.66
C SER A 109 -1.80 0.10 10.86
N PHE A 110 -2.02 1.29 11.41
CA PHE A 110 -3.03 1.61 12.43
C PHE A 110 -3.98 2.70 11.89
N GLU A 111 -5.21 2.76 12.38
CA GLU A 111 -6.26 3.65 11.82
C GLU A 111 -5.93 5.13 12.02
N GLU A 112 -5.47 5.47 13.22
CA GLU A 112 -5.18 6.83 13.69
C GLU A 112 -3.95 7.46 13.00
N LEU A 113 -3.30 6.74 12.07
CA LEU A 113 -2.24 7.31 11.25
C LEU A 113 -2.77 8.46 10.39
N ASP A 114 -3.98 8.30 9.84
CA ASP A 114 -4.77 9.34 9.18
C ASP A 114 -6.24 8.88 9.10
N ASP A 115 -7.10 9.46 9.93
CA ASP A 115 -8.52 9.10 9.99
C ASP A 115 -9.26 9.38 8.67
N SER A 116 -8.88 10.43 7.95
CA SER A 116 -9.54 10.79 6.68
C SER A 116 -9.23 9.75 5.61
N LEU A 117 -7.95 9.34 5.52
CA LEU A 117 -7.50 8.30 4.61
C LEU A 117 -8.10 6.94 4.98
N THR A 118 -8.14 6.60 6.27
CA THR A 118 -8.76 5.35 6.75
C THR A 118 -10.24 5.30 6.39
N ASN A 119 -10.98 6.39 6.62
CA ASN A 119 -12.41 6.47 6.29
C ASN A 119 -12.65 6.37 4.77
N ASP A 120 -11.80 7.00 3.96
CA ASP A 120 -11.88 6.89 2.51
C ASP A 120 -11.64 5.45 2.02
N LEU A 121 -10.61 4.77 2.53
CA LEU A 121 -10.34 3.37 2.20
C LEU A 121 -11.48 2.44 2.66
N LYS A 122 -12.09 2.69 3.82
CA LYS A 122 -13.30 1.98 4.27
C LYS A 122 -14.49 2.20 3.32
N SER A 123 -14.57 3.34 2.63
CA SER A 123 -15.63 3.62 1.65
C SER A 123 -15.42 2.92 0.31
N LYS A 124 -14.16 2.60 -0.04
CA LYS A 124 -13.79 1.95 -1.32
C LYS A 124 -13.71 0.43 -1.25
N LEU A 125 -13.50 -0.12 -0.06
CA LEU A 125 -13.29 -1.55 0.18
C LEU A 125 -14.43 -2.11 1.02
N LYS A 126 -14.87 -3.36 0.77
CA LYS A 126 -15.96 -3.98 1.55
C LYS A 126 -15.68 -4.01 3.06
N THR A 127 -14.43 -4.30 3.42
CA THR A 127 -13.93 -4.27 4.79
C THR A 127 -12.44 -3.97 4.73
N TYR A 128 -11.99 -3.01 5.53
CA TYR A 128 -10.60 -2.56 5.59
C TYR A 128 -10.11 -2.66 7.03
N LEU A 129 -9.03 -3.43 7.25
CA LEU A 129 -8.56 -3.82 8.58
C LEU A 129 -7.10 -3.38 8.79
N ASN A 130 -6.91 -2.40 9.66
CA ASN A 130 -5.58 -2.07 10.19
C ASN A 130 -5.21 -3.05 11.30
N ILE A 131 -4.14 -3.83 11.10
CA ILE A 131 -3.69 -4.87 12.03
C ILE A 131 -2.22 -4.72 12.45
N GLY A 132 -1.61 -3.58 12.16
CA GLY A 132 -0.24 -3.22 12.54
C GLY A 132 -0.19 -2.18 13.66
N PRO A 133 1.01 -1.64 13.95
CA PRO A 133 2.30 -2.01 13.37
C PRO A 133 2.79 -3.37 13.87
N PHE A 134 3.11 -4.28 12.97
CA PHE A 134 3.54 -5.64 13.30
C PHE A 134 4.77 -5.71 14.19
N ASN A 135 5.70 -4.75 14.09
CA ASN A 135 6.87 -4.72 14.96
C ASN A 135 6.51 -4.54 16.46
N LEU A 136 5.33 -3.99 16.77
CA LEU A 136 4.84 -3.82 18.14
C LEU A 136 3.97 -4.99 18.61
N ILE A 137 3.22 -5.61 17.69
CA ILE A 137 2.24 -6.66 18.01
C ILE A 137 2.86 -8.06 17.89
N THR A 138 3.66 -8.26 16.84
CA THR A 138 4.29 -9.54 16.48
C THR A 138 5.79 -9.30 16.26
N PRO A 139 6.55 -9.04 17.35
CA PRO A 139 7.96 -8.74 17.21
C PRO A 139 8.69 -9.90 16.53
N PRO A 140 9.61 -9.63 15.58
CA PRO A 140 10.38 -10.68 14.96
C PRO A 140 11.22 -11.42 16.02
N PRO A 141 11.56 -12.69 15.78
CA PRO A 141 12.46 -13.42 16.66
C PRO A 141 13.77 -12.66 16.83
N VAL A 142 14.34 -12.74 18.04
CA VAL A 142 15.59 -12.05 18.39
C VAL A 142 16.68 -12.45 17.40
N VAL A 143 17.13 -11.49 16.59
CA VAL A 143 18.24 -11.71 15.64
C VAL A 143 19.55 -11.67 16.43
N PRO A 144 20.44 -12.68 16.31
CA PRO A 144 21.73 -12.65 16.97
C PRO A 144 22.52 -11.41 16.54
N ASN A 145 23.13 -10.70 17.49
CA ASN A 145 23.98 -9.53 17.23
C ASN A 145 25.34 -9.95 16.66
N THR A 146 25.35 -10.46 15.42
CA THR A 146 26.54 -11.01 14.75
C THR A 146 27.57 -9.96 14.39
N THR A 147 27.15 -8.71 14.22
CA THR A 147 28.01 -7.58 13.80
C THR A 147 28.54 -6.75 14.96
N GLY A 148 28.06 -6.97 16.19
CA GLY A 148 28.43 -6.18 17.35
C GLY A 148 27.79 -4.78 17.39
N CYS A 149 26.81 -4.47 16.53
CA CYS A 149 26.16 -3.17 16.44
C CYS A 149 25.62 -2.68 17.79
N LEU A 150 24.92 -3.54 18.54
CA LEU A 150 24.37 -3.15 19.85
C LEU A 150 25.46 -2.89 20.89
N GLN A 151 26.57 -3.62 20.82
CA GLN A 151 27.74 -3.40 21.68
C GLN A 151 28.40 -2.06 21.37
N TRP A 152 28.58 -1.76 20.09
CA TRP A 152 29.10 -0.47 19.64
C TRP A 152 28.17 0.68 20.04
N LEU A 153 26.84 0.48 19.96
CA LEU A 153 25.83 1.48 20.28
C LEU A 153 25.81 1.82 21.79
N LYS A 154 26.07 0.82 22.64
CA LYS A 154 26.17 0.98 24.10
C LYS A 154 27.17 2.06 24.54
N GLU A 155 28.22 2.24 23.75
CA GLU A 155 29.32 3.18 24.02
C GLU A 155 29.09 4.58 23.42
N ARG A 156 27.89 4.88 22.94
CA ARG A 156 27.53 6.16 22.31
C ARG A 156 26.57 6.95 23.19
N LYS A 157 26.58 8.28 23.03
CA LYS A 157 25.64 9.14 23.75
C LYS A 157 24.23 8.93 23.21
N PRO A 158 23.18 9.16 24.02
CA PRO A 158 21.81 9.17 23.51
C PRO A 158 21.68 10.10 22.30
N THR A 159 20.98 9.62 21.27
CA THR A 159 20.66 10.42 20.07
C THR A 159 21.89 10.95 19.31
N SER A 160 22.99 10.19 19.28
CA SER A 160 24.25 10.63 18.62
C SER A 160 24.68 9.79 17.40
N VAL A 161 23.89 8.80 17.00
CA VAL A 161 24.20 7.86 15.92
C VAL A 161 23.22 8.07 14.78
N VAL A 162 23.71 8.00 13.54
CA VAL A 162 22.95 8.08 12.29
C VAL A 162 22.87 6.69 11.65
#